data_AF-A0A8T7J442-F1
#
_entry.id   AF-A0A8T7J442-F1
#
_cell.length_a   1.000
_cell.length_b   1.000
_cell.length_c   1.000
_cell.angle_alpha   90.00
_cell.angle_beta   90.00
_cell.angle_gamma   90.00
#
_symmetry.space_group_name_H-M   'P 1'
#
loop_
_entity.id
_entity.type
_entity.pdbx_description
1 polymer ?
#
loop_
_entity_poly.entity_id
_entity_poly.type
_entity_poly.pdbx_seq_one_letter_code
_entity_poly.pdbx_strand_id
1 'polypeptide(L)'
;MRHKKHLKRNASIVVLMFCSGLAQASLKSSVIDSCQAYQNGQDDNKVNACTLYIDGFIDSSLQDGSAKNDAKQQKSEYMQRVYRTRTFGRTDVETNDVAQHSFCLPKSDDRMAVAVDVAKAIDIEQLKGSDLKSVLLDTLVNRFPCSGKSIARL
;
A
#
# COMPACT_ATOMS: atom_id res chain seq x y z
N MET A 1 -48.22 -12.30 -55.96
CA MET A 1 -48.88 -12.69 -54.69
C MET A 1 -47.85 -12.73 -53.58
N ARG A 2 -48.20 -12.18 -52.41
CA ARG A 2 -47.35 -12.10 -51.20
C ARG A 2 -47.20 -13.48 -50.55
N HIS A 3 -46.02 -13.78 -50.04
CA HIS A 3 -45.90 -14.51 -48.77
C HIS A 3 -44.58 -14.16 -48.07
N LYS A 4 -44.66 -13.25 -47.08
CA LYS A 4 -43.69 -13.15 -45.99
C LYS A 4 -43.83 -14.41 -45.13
N LYS A 5 -42.72 -14.92 -44.57
CA LYS A 5 -42.63 -15.30 -43.15
C LYS A 5 -41.19 -15.68 -42.73
N HIS A 6 -40.63 -14.80 -41.91
CA HIS A 6 -39.77 -15.05 -40.74
C HIS A 6 -38.65 -16.10 -40.82
N LEU A 7 -37.41 -15.61 -40.75
CA LEU A 7 -36.39 -16.27 -39.94
C LEU A 7 -35.55 -15.22 -39.19
N LYS A 8 -36.18 -14.63 -38.16
CA LYS A 8 -35.47 -14.00 -37.04
C LYS A 8 -35.10 -15.12 -36.06
N ARG A 9 -33.82 -15.51 -36.04
CA ARG A 9 -33.10 -16.29 -35.01
C ARG A 9 -31.73 -16.55 -35.64
N ASN A 10 -30.68 -15.81 -35.32
CA ASN A 10 -29.90 -16.01 -34.11
C ASN A 10 -29.10 -14.73 -33.83
N ALA A 11 -29.57 -13.91 -32.91
CA ALA A 11 -28.78 -12.83 -32.32
C ALA A 11 -28.93 -12.97 -30.80
N SER A 12 -28.35 -14.04 -30.26
CA SER A 12 -28.25 -14.25 -28.84
C SER A 12 -26.95 -14.98 -28.58
N ILE A 13 -26.22 -14.48 -27.59
CA ILE A 13 -25.01 -15.05 -27.01
C ILE A 13 -23.74 -14.75 -27.83
N VAL A 14 -23.16 -13.55 -27.67
CA VAL A 14 -21.73 -13.32 -27.30
C VAL A 14 -21.58 -11.83 -26.90
N VAL A 15 -22.09 -11.40 -25.75
CA VAL A 15 -21.74 -10.07 -25.16
C VAL A 15 -21.56 -10.20 -23.65
N LEU A 16 -20.80 -11.21 -23.20
CA LEU A 16 -20.55 -11.45 -21.77
C LEU A 16 -19.07 -11.77 -21.53
N MET A 17 -18.17 -10.95 -22.05
CA MET A 17 -16.72 -11.21 -21.90
C MET A 17 -15.80 -9.99 -21.78
N PHE A 18 -16.29 -8.84 -21.30
CA PHE A 18 -15.41 -7.66 -21.12
C PHE A 18 -15.77 -6.80 -19.90
N CYS A 19 -15.82 -7.37 -18.70
CA CYS A 19 -16.01 -6.57 -17.46
C CYS A 19 -15.02 -6.93 -16.32
N SER A 20 -13.84 -7.48 -16.63
CA SER A 20 -12.86 -7.84 -15.59
C SER A 20 -11.87 -6.71 -15.26
N GLY A 21 -12.03 -5.50 -15.81
CA GLY A 21 -11.01 -4.43 -15.74
C GLY A 21 -11.23 -3.29 -14.74
N LEU A 22 -12.40 -3.18 -14.09
CA LEU A 22 -12.76 -1.97 -13.32
C LEU A 22 -12.35 -2.00 -11.83
N ALA A 23 -11.80 -3.10 -11.32
CA ALA A 23 -11.63 -3.27 -9.87
C ALA A 23 -10.41 -2.55 -9.26
N GLN A 24 -9.35 -2.26 -10.04
CA GLN A 24 -8.08 -1.76 -9.48
C GLN A 24 -8.09 -0.28 -9.08
N ALA A 25 -8.87 0.57 -9.73
CA ALA A 25 -8.97 1.99 -9.37
C ALA A 25 -9.67 2.20 -8.00
N SER A 26 -10.53 1.27 -7.60
CA SER A 26 -11.32 1.37 -6.36
C SER A 26 -10.50 1.23 -5.08
N LEU A 27 -9.38 0.50 -5.11
CA LEU A 27 -8.60 0.21 -3.91
C LEU A 27 -7.82 1.44 -3.45
N LYS A 28 -7.14 2.14 -4.36
CA LYS A 28 -6.38 3.36 -4.03
C LYS A 28 -7.30 4.43 -3.46
N SER A 29 -8.43 4.70 -4.13
CA SER A 29 -9.40 5.68 -3.65
C SER A 29 -9.97 5.28 -2.29
N SER A 30 -10.33 4.01 -2.10
CA SER A 30 -10.87 3.53 -0.82
C SER A 30 -9.88 3.67 0.35
N VAL A 31 -8.58 3.48 0.12
CA VAL A 31 -7.57 3.70 1.16
C VAL A 31 -7.41 5.19 1.47
N ILE A 32 -7.39 6.04 0.44
CA ILE A 32 -7.29 7.51 0.61
C ILE A 32 -8.50 8.03 1.38
N ASP A 33 -9.71 7.63 0.99
CA ASP A 33 -10.95 8.02 1.64
C ASP A 33 -10.96 7.57 3.11
N SER A 34 -10.46 6.36 3.40
CA SER A 34 -10.32 5.87 4.77
C SER A 34 -9.30 6.69 5.58
N CYS A 35 -8.16 7.08 4.99
CA CYS A 35 -7.19 7.92 5.67
C CYS A 35 -7.73 9.33 5.94
N GLN A 36 -8.48 9.89 4.99
CA GLN A 36 -9.13 11.19 5.14
C GLN A 36 -10.22 11.16 6.22
N ALA A 37 -11.06 10.12 6.23
CA ALA A 37 -12.06 9.92 7.28
C ALA A 37 -11.41 9.77 8.67
N TYR A 38 -10.29 9.05 8.75
CA TYR A 38 -9.54 8.89 9.99
C TYR A 38 -8.97 10.22 10.51
N GLN A 39 -8.35 11.03 9.65
CA GLN A 39 -7.80 12.34 10.02
C GLN A 39 -8.87 13.36 10.43
N ASN A 40 -10.03 13.31 9.77
CA ASN A 40 -11.16 14.18 10.09
C ASN A 40 -11.94 13.75 11.35
N GLY A 41 -11.55 12.65 12.00
CA GLY A 41 -12.26 12.08 13.15
C GLY A 41 -13.63 11.50 12.80
N GLN A 42 -13.88 11.21 11.53
CA GLN A 42 -15.11 10.57 11.05
C GLN A 42 -15.05 9.05 11.22
N ASP A 43 -13.84 8.50 11.31
CA ASP A 43 -13.55 7.13 11.72
C ASP A 43 -12.49 7.19 12.82
N ASP A 44 -12.84 6.82 14.05
CA ASP A 44 -11.93 6.80 15.20
C ASP A 44 -11.37 5.39 15.47
N ASN A 45 -11.77 4.40 14.68
CA ASN A 45 -11.30 3.04 14.84
C ASN A 45 -9.82 2.96 14.45
N LYS A 46 -8.99 2.50 15.39
CA LYS A 46 -7.56 2.26 15.16
C LYS A 46 -7.32 1.19 14.09
N VAL A 47 -8.30 0.33 13.82
CA VAL A 47 -8.22 -0.72 12.81
C VAL A 47 -9.20 -0.39 11.68
N ASN A 48 -8.69 0.22 10.61
CA ASN A 48 -9.45 0.56 9.41
C ASN A 48 -8.61 0.34 8.16
N ALA A 49 -9.18 0.61 6.98
CA ALA A 49 -8.48 0.37 5.71
C ALA A 49 -7.18 1.16 5.59
N CYS A 50 -7.13 2.39 6.11
CA CYS A 50 -5.91 3.20 6.15
C CYS A 50 -4.82 2.54 7.01
N THR A 51 -5.11 2.24 8.27
CA THR A 51 -4.10 1.71 9.20
C THR A 51 -3.66 0.31 8.82
N LEU A 52 -4.56 -0.54 8.29
CA LEU A 52 -4.23 -1.87 7.78
C LEU A 52 -3.35 -1.81 6.51
N TYR A 53 -3.62 -0.87 5.61
CA TYR A 53 -2.78 -0.67 4.44
C TYR A 53 -1.36 -0.25 4.84
N ILE A 54 -1.25 0.69 5.78
CA ILE A 54 0.03 1.16 6.31
C ILE A 54 0.78 0.02 7.03
N ASP A 55 0.10 -0.77 7.86
CA ASP A 55 0.69 -1.94 8.54
C ASP A 55 1.24 -2.96 7.55
N GLY A 56 0.47 -3.27 6.49
CA GLY A 56 0.92 -4.18 5.43
C GLY A 56 2.07 -3.62 4.59
N PHE A 57 2.12 -2.30 4.39
CA PHE A 57 3.25 -1.64 3.75
C PHE A 57 4.52 -1.77 4.61
N ILE A 58 4.41 -1.48 5.90
CA ILE A 58 5.52 -1.62 6.86
C ILE A 58 6.04 -3.07 6.89
N ASP A 59 5.14 -4.07 6.94
CA ASP A 59 5.50 -5.49 6.91
C ASP A 59 6.30 -5.85 5.65
N SER A 60 5.83 -5.37 4.49
CA SER A 60 6.51 -5.58 3.21
C SER A 60 7.90 -4.91 3.17
N SER A 61 8.00 -3.67 3.65
CA SER A 61 9.26 -2.93 3.73
C SER A 61 10.28 -3.59 4.66
N LEU A 62 9.82 -4.21 5.75
CA LEU A 62 10.70 -4.96 6.63
C LEU A 62 11.31 -6.17 5.93
N GLN A 63 10.60 -6.76 4.97
CA GLN A 63 11.05 -7.97 4.30
C GLN A 63 11.97 -7.67 3.12
N ASP A 64 11.64 -6.66 2.32
CA ASP A 64 12.49 -6.21 1.21
C ASP A 64 13.76 -5.47 1.68
N GLY A 65 13.79 -5.02 2.94
CA GLY A 65 14.96 -4.39 3.57
C GLY A 65 14.97 -2.86 3.51
N SER A 66 13.92 -2.24 2.98
CA SER A 66 13.70 -0.79 3.03
C SER A 66 13.34 -0.29 4.43
N ALA A 67 12.82 -1.16 5.31
CA ALA A 67 12.67 -0.88 6.73
C ALA A 67 13.68 -1.65 7.57
N LYS A 68 14.19 -1.01 8.62
CA LYS A 68 15.05 -1.63 9.63
C LYS A 68 14.30 -1.65 10.96
N ASN A 69 14.27 -2.81 11.60
CA ASN A 69 13.95 -2.93 13.01
C ASN A 69 15.25 -2.92 13.79
N ASP A 70 15.33 -2.10 14.84
CA ASP A 70 16.44 -2.17 15.79
C ASP A 70 16.41 -3.49 16.61
N ALA A 71 15.31 -4.24 16.51
CA ALA A 71 15.22 -5.63 16.94
C ALA A 71 15.71 -6.54 15.82
N LYS A 72 16.70 -7.39 16.11
CA LYS A 72 17.30 -8.38 15.21
C LYS A 72 16.25 -9.44 14.83
N GLN A 73 15.34 -9.11 13.94
CA GLN A 73 14.28 -10.03 13.54
C GLN A 73 14.90 -11.08 12.62
N GLN A 74 15.07 -12.28 13.15
CA GLN A 74 15.62 -13.42 12.42
C GLN A 74 14.64 -13.80 11.32
N LYS A 75 14.87 -13.26 10.12
CA LYS A 75 14.02 -13.52 8.94
C LYS A 75 14.09 -15.00 8.58
N SER A 76 12.96 -15.69 8.61
CA SER A 76 12.86 -17.07 8.12
C SER A 76 13.11 -17.12 6.61
N GLU A 77 14.01 -17.99 6.15
CA GLU A 77 14.29 -18.20 4.73
C GLU A 77 13.05 -18.63 3.94
N TYR A 78 12.13 -19.35 4.58
CA TYR A 78 10.85 -19.72 3.99
C TYR A 78 10.00 -18.49 3.68
N MET A 79 9.87 -17.58 4.65
CA MET A 79 9.10 -16.34 4.46
C MET A 79 9.74 -15.46 3.38
N GLN A 80 11.07 -15.30 3.38
CA GLN A 80 11.76 -14.58 2.31
C GLN A 80 11.47 -15.16 0.92
N ARG A 81 11.40 -16.49 0.81
CA ARG A 81 11.06 -17.16 -0.46
C ARG A 81 9.61 -16.87 -0.88
N VAL A 82 8.65 -16.97 0.05
CA VAL A 82 7.24 -16.67 -0.21
C VAL A 82 7.08 -15.24 -0.70
N TYR A 83 7.75 -14.28 -0.06
CA TYR A 83 7.69 -12.88 -0.49
C TYR A 83 8.32 -12.67 -1.85
N ARG A 84 9.53 -13.19 -2.09
CA ARG A 84 10.13 -13.18 -3.45
C ARG A 84 9.15 -13.71 -4.49
N THR A 85 8.50 -14.85 -4.23
CA THR A 85 7.55 -15.46 -5.17
C THR A 85 6.31 -14.61 -5.45
N ARG A 86 5.88 -13.80 -4.48
CA ARG A 86 4.70 -12.92 -4.59
C ARG A 86 5.05 -11.52 -5.13
N THR A 87 6.30 -11.11 -4.99
CA THR A 87 6.80 -9.79 -5.41
C THR A 87 7.68 -9.85 -6.65
N PHE A 88 7.69 -10.94 -7.44
CA PHE A 88 8.39 -11.10 -8.73
C PHE A 88 7.86 -10.16 -9.84
N GLY A 89 7.87 -8.87 -9.56
CA GLY A 89 7.88 -7.76 -10.50
C GLY A 89 8.79 -6.61 -10.05
N ARG A 90 9.67 -6.82 -9.04
CA ARG A 90 10.60 -5.81 -8.51
C ARG A 90 12.03 -6.35 -8.43
N THR A 91 12.61 -6.66 -9.59
CA THR A 91 14.05 -6.95 -9.72
C THR A 91 14.77 -5.72 -10.25
N ASP A 92 14.70 -4.60 -9.52
CA ASP A 92 15.36 -3.34 -9.89
C ASP A 92 15.27 -2.31 -8.76
N VAL A 93 15.66 -2.67 -7.54
CA VAL A 93 16.09 -1.64 -6.58
C VAL A 93 17.57 -1.84 -6.35
N GLU A 94 18.32 -1.13 -7.17
CA GLU A 94 19.76 -0.97 -7.13
C GLU A 94 20.20 -0.64 -5.70
N THR A 95 21.13 -1.42 -5.19
CA THR A 95 21.54 -1.51 -3.78
C THR A 95 22.15 -0.23 -3.18
N ASN A 96 22.22 0.86 -3.96
CA ASN A 96 22.79 2.14 -3.52
C ASN A 96 21.72 3.17 -3.08
N ASP A 97 20.46 3.08 -3.54
CA ASP A 97 19.39 4.01 -3.15
C ASP A 97 18.59 3.59 -1.91
N VAL A 98 18.74 2.32 -1.50
CA VAL A 98 18.04 1.74 -0.34
C VAL A 98 18.45 2.44 0.96
N ALA A 99 19.67 2.98 1.04
CA ALA A 99 20.12 3.71 2.22
C ALA A 99 19.42 5.07 2.40
N GLN A 100 19.09 5.77 1.30
CA GLN A 100 18.47 7.10 1.36
C GLN A 100 16.96 7.05 1.63
N HIS A 101 16.30 5.95 1.27
CA HIS A 101 14.85 5.76 1.45
C HIS A 101 14.52 4.73 2.53
N SER A 102 15.45 4.47 3.45
CA SER A 102 15.22 3.54 4.57
C SER A 102 14.69 4.25 5.81
N PHE A 103 13.77 3.59 6.51
CA PHE A 103 13.22 4.05 7.79
C PHE A 103 13.48 3.03 8.90
N CYS A 104 13.55 3.52 10.14
CA CYS A 104 13.89 2.72 11.32
C CYS A 104 12.76 2.75 12.33
N LEU A 105 12.07 1.63 12.49
CA LEU A 105 10.95 1.54 13.41
C LEU A 105 11.43 1.44 14.87
N PRO A 106 10.69 2.05 15.81
CA PRO A 106 10.99 1.91 17.23
C PRO A 106 10.89 0.44 17.65
N LYS A 107 11.73 0.04 18.62
CA LYS A 107 11.77 -1.34 19.17
C LYS A 107 10.46 -1.84 19.79
N SER A 108 9.43 -1.00 19.92
CA SER A 108 8.17 -1.40 20.55
C SER A 108 7.41 -2.39 19.68
N ASP A 109 6.82 -3.40 20.33
CA ASP A 109 6.02 -4.44 19.68
C ASP A 109 4.72 -3.94 19.04
N ASP A 110 4.32 -2.68 19.27
CA ASP A 110 3.07 -2.13 18.75
C ASP A 110 3.23 -1.50 17.36
N ARG A 111 3.41 -2.35 16.35
CA ARG A 111 3.44 -1.95 14.92
C ARG A 111 2.16 -1.23 14.50
N MET A 112 1.03 -1.56 15.14
CA MET A 112 -0.24 -0.87 14.90
C MET A 112 -0.21 0.58 15.41
N ALA A 113 0.45 0.85 16.54
CA ALA A 113 0.66 2.23 17.00
C ALA A 113 1.49 3.05 16.00
N VAL A 114 2.49 2.46 15.36
CA VAL A 114 3.23 3.09 14.26
C VAL A 114 2.29 3.38 13.09
N ALA A 115 1.49 2.41 12.66
CA ALA A 115 0.55 2.60 11.56
C ALA A 115 -0.48 3.71 11.86
N VAL A 116 -0.96 3.80 13.09
CA VAL A 116 -1.84 4.87 13.57
C VAL A 116 -1.15 6.23 13.56
N ASP A 117 0.10 6.33 14.02
CA ASP A 117 0.87 7.59 14.00
C ASP A 117 1.10 8.08 12.56
N VAL A 118 1.44 7.17 11.65
CA VAL A 118 1.62 7.46 10.22
C VAL A 118 0.29 7.87 9.57
N ALA A 119 -0.83 7.20 9.88
CA ALA A 119 -2.15 7.56 9.36
C ALA A 119 -2.56 8.99 9.74
N LYS A 120 -2.14 9.47 10.92
CA LYS A 120 -2.37 10.86 11.35
C LYS A 120 -1.45 11.87 10.66
N ALA A 121 -0.28 11.44 10.20
CA ALA A 121 0.77 12.31 9.66
C ALA A 121 0.81 12.35 8.12
N ILE A 122 0.19 11.38 7.44
CA ILE A 122 0.24 11.28 5.98
C ILE A 122 -0.43 12.48 5.29
N ASP A 123 0.21 13.03 4.26
CA ASP A 123 -0.30 14.16 3.49
C ASP A 123 -1.37 13.70 2.48
N ILE A 124 -2.64 13.84 2.86
CA ILE A 124 -3.79 13.45 2.03
C ILE A 124 -3.88 14.26 0.74
N GLU A 125 -3.44 15.51 0.73
CA GLU A 125 -3.47 16.35 -0.47
C GLU A 125 -2.47 15.84 -1.51
N GLN A 126 -1.29 15.39 -1.07
CA GLN A 126 -0.35 14.70 -1.96
C GLN A 126 -0.86 13.35 -2.47
N LEU A 127 -1.67 12.62 -1.69
CA LEU A 127 -2.24 11.33 -2.13
C LEU A 127 -3.15 11.43 -3.35
N LYS A 128 -3.77 12.59 -3.58
CA LYS A 128 -4.64 12.83 -4.75
C LYS A 128 -3.84 12.92 -6.06
N GLY A 129 -2.61 13.44 -6.00
CA GLY A 129 -1.75 13.69 -7.16
C GLY A 129 -0.62 12.68 -7.38
N SER A 130 -0.18 11.98 -6.33
CA SER A 130 1.00 11.11 -6.35
C SER A 130 0.66 9.64 -6.10
N ASP A 131 1.67 8.77 -6.23
CA ASP A 131 1.53 7.36 -5.87
C ASP A 131 1.41 7.19 -4.34
N LEU A 132 0.46 6.36 -3.90
CA LEU A 132 0.22 6.15 -2.46
C LEU A 132 1.46 5.56 -1.77
N LYS A 133 2.24 4.74 -2.46
CA LYS A 133 3.43 4.11 -1.86
C LYS A 133 4.56 5.12 -1.69
N SER A 134 4.74 6.05 -2.63
CA SER A 134 5.80 7.06 -2.51
C SER A 134 5.51 8.01 -1.36
N VAL A 135 4.29 8.55 -1.27
CA VAL A 135 3.90 9.45 -0.17
C VAL A 135 4.00 8.74 1.18
N LEU A 136 3.61 7.47 1.25
CA LEU A 136 3.73 6.69 2.47
C LEU A 136 5.19 6.42 2.86
N LEU A 137 6.05 6.10 1.90
CA LEU A 137 7.48 5.91 2.13
C LEU A 137 8.12 7.21 2.63
N ASP A 138 7.84 8.34 2.00
CA ASP A 138 8.35 9.65 2.41
C ASP A 138 7.88 10.01 3.83
N THR A 139 6.61 9.74 4.14
CA THR A 139 6.05 9.94 5.49
C THR A 139 6.80 9.09 6.51
N LEU A 140 7.06 7.81 6.21
CA LEU A 140 7.78 6.89 7.09
C LEU A 140 9.24 7.31 7.30
N VAL A 141 9.95 7.71 6.25
CA VAL A 141 11.34 8.19 6.33
C VAL A 141 11.44 9.47 7.17
N ASN A 142 10.49 10.40 7.00
CA ASN A 142 10.46 11.64 7.76
C ASN A 142 10.11 11.42 9.23
N ARG A 143 9.20 10.48 9.52
CA ARG A 143 8.73 10.21 10.89
C ARG A 143 9.67 9.32 11.68
N PHE A 144 10.30 8.36 11.01
CA PHE A 144 11.15 7.33 11.58
C PHE A 144 12.54 7.29 10.90
N PRO A 145 13.31 8.39 10.96
CA PRO A 145 14.63 8.40 10.36
C PRO A 145 15.57 7.45 11.09
N CYS A 146 16.40 6.72 10.35
CA CYS A 146 17.46 5.92 10.93
C CYS A 146 18.53 6.80 11.58
N SER A 147 18.86 6.51 12.84
CA SER A 147 19.90 7.18 13.64
C SER A 147 21.22 7.26 12.87
N GLY A 148 21.44 8.44 12.29
CA GLY A 148 22.43 8.75 11.26
C GLY A 148 22.12 10.10 10.60
N LYS A 149 20.84 10.51 10.63
CA LYS A 149 20.41 11.91 10.50
C LYS A 149 19.63 12.32 11.74
N SER A 150 20.34 12.89 12.71
CA SER A 150 19.75 13.57 13.85
C SER A 150 19.06 14.84 13.32
N ILE A 151 17.73 14.82 13.17
CA ILE A 151 16.98 16.06 12.99
C ILE A 151 16.51 16.46 14.39
N ALA A 152 17.17 17.50 14.91
CA ALA A 152 16.78 18.19 16.12
C ALA A 152 15.30 18.57 16.03
N ARG A 153 14.49 18.08 16.97
CA ARG A 153 13.16 18.62 17.22
C ARG A 153 13.35 19.99 17.89
N LEU A 154 12.95 21.05 17.21
CA LEU A 154 12.57 22.33 17.81
C LEU A 154 11.04 22.38 17.89
#